data_AF-A0A7L4NKJ1-F1
#
_entry.id   AF-A0A7L4NKJ1-F1
#
_cell.length_a   1.000
_cell.length_b   1.000
_cell.length_c   1.000
_cell.angle_alpha   90.00
_cell.angle_beta   90.00
_cell.angle_gamma   90.00
#
_symmetry.space_group_name_H-M   'P 1'
#
loop_
_entity.id
_entity.type
_entity.pdbx_description
1 polymer ?
#
loop_
_entity_poly.entity_id
_entity_poly.type
_entity_poly.pdbx_seq_one_letter_code
_entity_poly.pdbx_strand_id
1 'polypeptide(L)'
;VLQSSNSLKASYEDWLLTYGLSVSPFHMRWQTALFNRQFYNWGRWKPRFLYLWFNIGMVFGIIAMFGSVILLGKTLMQTLTQMLTEAPKAQNDRMLQVVVSVPSSGLCLRVVPGVNLPVSQLTYFFSAILISGVIHEVGHGVAAIREQVRFNGFGIFIFIVYPGAFVDLFTTHLQLISPVQQLRIFCAGVWHNFVLGVASFMGLFLLPAILFPFYYTGVGALVTEVAEDSPANGPRGLFVGDLVTNLQDCPVYSVEDWNSCLGDISEKSQVGYCISAATLQQLSFPAR
;
A
#
# COMPACT_ATOMS: atom_id res chain seq x y z
N VAL A 1 24.85 25.89 -28.66
CA VAL A 1 26.05 25.11 -28.27
C VAL A 1 26.71 25.84 -27.11
N LEU A 2 26.34 25.53 -25.87
CA LEU A 2 26.96 26.15 -24.69
C LEU A 2 28.29 25.43 -24.43
N GLN A 3 29.40 26.08 -24.78
CA GLN A 3 30.75 25.63 -24.40
C GLN A 3 30.89 25.76 -22.87
N SER A 4 30.52 24.70 -22.16
CA SER A 4 30.89 24.55 -20.75
C SER A 4 32.41 24.46 -20.67
N SER A 5 33.03 25.35 -19.88
CA SER A 5 34.46 25.28 -19.54
C SER A 5 34.82 23.87 -19.07
N ASN A 6 35.80 23.23 -19.72
CA ASN A 6 36.26 21.87 -19.39
C ASN A 6 36.77 21.77 -17.94
N SER A 7 37.27 22.88 -17.37
CA SER A 7 37.72 22.96 -15.98
C SER A 7 36.56 22.92 -14.98
N LEU A 8 35.45 23.63 -15.26
CA LEU A 8 34.25 23.57 -14.42
C LEU A 8 33.59 22.20 -14.49
N LYS A 9 33.60 21.57 -15.67
CA LYS A 9 33.11 20.20 -15.86
C LYS A 9 33.93 19.19 -15.04
N ALA A 10 35.25 19.27 -15.08
CA ALA A 10 36.12 18.38 -14.30
C ALA A 10 35.94 18.57 -12.79
N SER A 11 35.87 19.82 -12.31
CA SER A 11 35.64 20.09 -10.88
C SER A 11 34.25 19.65 -10.41
N TYR A 12 33.23 19.75 -11.27
CA TYR A 12 31.88 19.27 -10.98
C TYR A 12 31.82 17.74 -10.98
N GLU A 13 32.44 17.06 -11.94
CA GLU A 13 32.53 15.60 -11.98
C GLU A 13 33.31 15.04 -10.79
N ASP A 14 34.40 15.67 -10.38
CA ASP A 14 35.20 15.25 -9.23
C ASP A 14 34.46 15.48 -7.90
N TRP A 15 33.72 16.59 -7.78
CA TRP A 15 32.82 16.84 -6.65
C TRP A 15 31.69 15.80 -6.59
N LEU A 16 31.04 15.53 -7.72
CA LEU A 16 30.01 14.50 -7.85
C LEU A 16 30.52 13.12 -7.42
N LEU A 17 31.70 12.72 -7.89
CA LEU A 17 32.36 11.47 -7.52
C LEU A 17 32.74 11.42 -6.03
N THR A 18 33.19 12.54 -5.46
CA THR A 18 33.52 12.66 -4.03
C THR A 18 32.30 12.38 -3.14
N TYR A 19 31.10 12.78 -3.57
CA TYR A 19 29.85 12.54 -2.84
C TYR A 19 29.08 11.29 -3.32
N GLY A 20 29.63 10.53 -4.29
CA GLY A 20 28.99 9.34 -4.86
C GLY A 20 27.73 9.63 -5.67
N LEU A 21 27.59 10.86 -6.20
CA LEU A 21 26.45 11.30 -6.99
C LEU A 21 26.77 11.18 -8.49
N SER A 22 25.87 10.58 -9.27
CA SER A 22 25.98 10.53 -10.73
C SER A 22 24.69 11.07 -11.33
N VAL A 23 24.78 12.19 -12.04
CA VAL A 23 23.63 12.87 -12.66
C VAL A 23 23.73 12.72 -14.17
N SER A 24 22.77 12.01 -14.77
CA SER A 24 22.55 11.94 -16.20
C SER A 24 21.15 12.49 -16.56
N PRO A 25 20.88 12.83 -17.83
CA PRO A 25 19.56 13.36 -18.22
C PRO A 25 18.44 12.41 -17.75
N PHE A 26 17.48 12.94 -16.99
CA PHE A 26 16.34 12.21 -16.41
C PHE A 26 16.69 11.13 -15.37
N HIS A 27 17.95 11.01 -14.94
CA HIS A 27 18.38 9.97 -14.04
C HIS A 27 19.43 10.48 -13.04
N MET A 28 19.09 10.47 -11.76
CA MET A 28 20.00 10.81 -10.68
C MET A 28 20.29 9.57 -9.87
N ARG A 29 21.57 9.26 -9.62
CA ARG A 29 22.01 8.17 -8.76
C ARG A 29 22.82 8.73 -7.62
N TRP A 30 22.60 8.19 -6.44
CA TRP A 30 23.40 8.44 -5.27
C TRP A 30 23.82 7.11 -4.66
N GLN A 31 25.13 6.90 -4.48
CA GLN A 31 25.70 5.70 -3.90
C GLN A 31 26.47 6.05 -2.64
N THR A 32 26.32 5.22 -1.61
CA THR A 32 27.00 5.39 -0.34
C THR A 32 27.55 4.07 0.18
N ALA A 33 28.78 4.12 0.69
CA ALA A 33 29.43 3.00 1.37
C ALA A 33 29.20 3.03 2.90
N LEU A 34 28.50 4.04 3.43
CA LEU A 34 28.33 4.25 4.88
C LEU A 34 27.62 3.07 5.55
N PHE A 35 26.67 2.44 4.85
CA PHE A 35 25.90 1.33 5.39
C PHE A 35 26.61 -0.02 5.30
N ASN A 36 27.77 -0.12 4.63
CA ASN A 36 28.46 -1.38 4.38
C ASN A 36 28.72 -2.15 5.68
N ARG A 37 29.15 -1.46 6.75
CA ARG A 37 29.37 -2.10 8.07
C ARG A 37 28.11 -2.75 8.62
N GLN A 38 26.96 -2.07 8.51
CA GLN A 38 25.68 -2.60 8.99
C GLN A 38 25.25 -3.81 8.18
N PHE A 39 25.40 -3.75 6.85
CA PHE A 39 25.16 -4.87 5.96
C PHE A 39 26.05 -6.08 6.30
N TYR A 40 27.34 -5.89 6.58
CA TYR A 40 28.22 -6.98 7.02
C TYR A 40 27.78 -7.59 8.35
N ASN A 41 27.33 -6.76 9.30
CA ASN A 41 26.80 -7.24 10.57
C ASN A 41 25.52 -8.07 10.36
N TRP A 42 24.61 -7.60 9.52
CA TRP A 42 23.37 -8.31 9.19
C TRP A 42 23.63 -9.60 8.43
N GLY A 43 24.51 -9.62 7.42
CA GLY A 43 24.84 -10.81 6.64
C GLY A 43 25.58 -11.90 7.42
N ARG A 44 26.23 -11.54 8.54
CA ARG A 44 26.90 -12.48 9.46
C ARG A 44 26.08 -12.80 10.70
N TRP A 45 24.90 -12.21 10.85
CA TRP A 45 24.05 -12.42 12.02
C TRP A 45 23.46 -13.84 11.99
N LYS A 46 23.85 -14.68 12.96
CA LYS A 46 23.35 -16.06 13.12
C LYS A 46 23.30 -16.83 11.79
N PRO A 47 24.45 -17.30 11.26
CA PRO A 47 24.57 -17.81 9.88
C PRO A 47 23.64 -19.00 9.54
N ARG A 48 23.25 -19.80 10.54
CA ARG A 48 22.29 -20.90 10.38
C ARG A 48 20.87 -20.40 10.12
N PHE A 49 20.46 -19.36 10.85
CA PHE A 49 19.14 -18.75 10.68
C PHE A 49 19.01 -18.11 9.30
N LEU A 50 19.99 -17.30 8.90
CA LEU A 50 19.99 -16.69 7.57
C LEU A 50 19.99 -17.71 6.44
N TYR A 51 20.76 -18.80 6.58
CA TYR A 51 20.75 -19.88 5.59
C TYR A 51 19.35 -20.49 5.42
N LEU A 52 18.67 -20.79 6.53
CA LEU A 52 17.30 -21.30 6.49
C LEU A 52 16.33 -20.27 5.89
N TRP A 53 16.42 -19.02 6.33
CA TRP A 53 15.61 -17.89 5.84
C TRP A 53 15.70 -17.73 4.32
N PHE A 54 16.91 -17.67 3.78
CA PHE A 54 17.12 -17.51 2.35
C PHE A 54 16.81 -18.78 1.54
N ASN A 55 16.94 -19.98 2.12
CA ASN A 55 16.47 -21.21 1.46
C ASN A 55 14.95 -21.26 1.32
N ILE A 56 14.21 -20.86 2.37
CA ILE A 56 12.74 -20.73 2.30
C ILE A 56 12.38 -19.70 1.22
N GLY A 57 13.05 -18.54 1.24
CA GLY A 57 12.86 -17.49 0.23
C GLY A 57 13.16 -17.95 -1.19
N MET A 58 14.16 -18.79 -1.40
CA MET A 58 14.47 -19.39 -2.69
C MET A 58 13.36 -20.33 -3.17
N VAL A 59 12.89 -21.24 -2.32
CA VAL A 59 11.78 -22.15 -2.67
C VAL A 59 10.51 -21.35 -3.00
N PHE A 60 10.18 -20.36 -2.18
CA PHE A 60 9.08 -19.44 -2.44
C PHE A 60 9.26 -18.71 -3.77
N GLY A 61 10.45 -18.16 -4.04
CA GLY A 61 10.76 -17.44 -5.27
C GLY A 61 10.59 -18.30 -6.52
N ILE A 62 11.01 -19.57 -6.48
CA ILE A 62 10.82 -20.51 -7.59
C ILE A 62 9.32 -20.73 -7.84
N ILE A 63 8.54 -21.01 -6.79
CA ILE A 63 7.08 -21.20 -6.91
C ILE A 63 6.41 -19.93 -7.45
N ALA A 64 6.80 -18.76 -6.94
CA ALA A 64 6.28 -17.47 -7.36
C ALA A 64 6.63 -17.16 -8.82
N MET A 65 7.82 -17.54 -9.30
CA MET A 65 8.19 -17.41 -10.72
C MET A 65 7.25 -18.21 -11.61
N PHE A 66 7.03 -19.51 -11.33
CA PHE A 66 6.06 -20.30 -12.10
C PHE A 66 4.65 -19.74 -12.01
N GLY A 67 4.22 -19.31 -10.82
CA GLY A 67 2.93 -18.63 -10.62
C GLY A 67 2.79 -17.37 -11.47
N SER A 68 3.85 -16.56 -11.55
CA SER A 68 3.87 -15.33 -12.35
C SER A 68 3.73 -15.60 -13.85
N VAL A 69 4.40 -16.63 -14.38
CA VAL A 69 4.29 -17.03 -15.80
C VAL A 69 2.86 -17.46 -16.13
N ILE A 70 2.23 -18.27 -15.28
CA ILE A 70 0.84 -18.69 -15.46
C ILE A 70 -0.11 -17.49 -15.40
N LEU A 71 0.08 -16.60 -14.43
CA LEU A 71 -0.75 -15.40 -14.25
C LEU A 71 -0.61 -14.45 -15.44
N LEU A 72 0.62 -14.17 -15.87
CA LEU A 72 0.89 -13.32 -17.03
C LEU A 72 0.31 -13.92 -18.31
N GLY A 73 0.44 -15.24 -18.50
CA GLY A 73 -0.16 -15.98 -19.61
C GLY A 73 -1.69 -15.85 -19.63
N LYS A 74 -2.35 -16.02 -18.47
CA LYS A 74 -3.80 -15.82 -18.35
C LYS A 74 -4.21 -14.38 -18.65
N THR A 75 -3.48 -13.39 -18.13
CA THR A 75 -3.78 -11.97 -18.41
C THR A 75 -3.60 -11.64 -19.87
N LEU A 76 -2.54 -12.13 -20.52
CA LEU A 76 -2.30 -11.94 -21.94
C LEU A 76 -3.44 -12.53 -22.76
N MET A 77 -3.86 -13.76 -22.45
CA MET A 77 -4.96 -14.42 -23.17
C MET A 77 -6.28 -13.68 -22.98
N GLN A 78 -6.56 -13.19 -21.76
CA GLN A 78 -7.75 -12.40 -21.46
C GLN A 78 -7.75 -11.07 -22.24
N THR A 79 -6.62 -10.35 -22.26
CA THR A 79 -6.49 -9.11 -23.05
C THR A 79 -6.61 -9.39 -24.55
N LEU A 80 -5.98 -10.44 -25.07
CA LEU A 80 -6.08 -10.80 -26.48
C LEU A 80 -7.52 -11.16 -26.88
N THR A 81 -8.23 -11.93 -26.05
CA THR A 81 -9.64 -12.27 -26.28
C THR A 81 -10.50 -11.01 -26.32
N GLN A 82 -10.29 -10.07 -25.40
CA GLN A 82 -11.01 -8.79 -25.38
C GLN A 82 -10.76 -7.94 -26.62
N MET A 83 -9.54 -7.96 -27.17
CA MET A 83 -9.18 -7.20 -28.37
C MET A 83 -9.66 -7.85 -29.66
N LEU A 84 -9.83 -9.18 -29.70
CA LEU A 84 -10.28 -9.91 -30.88
C LEU A 84 -11.81 -10.02 -30.99
N THR A 85 -12.54 -9.91 -29.87
CA THR A 85 -14.01 -9.89 -29.89
C THR A 85 -14.52 -8.45 -29.81
N GLU A 86 -14.69 -7.77 -30.95
CA GLU A 86 -15.54 -6.58 -31.06
C GLU A 86 -17.01 -6.95 -30.79
N ALA A 87 -17.38 -7.09 -29.52
CA ALA A 87 -18.78 -7.07 -29.09
C ALA A 87 -18.83 -6.66 -27.61
N PRO A 88 -19.54 -5.57 -27.25
CA PRO A 88 -19.56 -5.07 -25.89
C PRO A 88 -20.38 -6.03 -25.04
N LYS A 89 -19.72 -6.92 -24.29
CA LYS A 89 -20.34 -7.40 -23.05
C LYS A 89 -20.24 -6.25 -22.07
N ALA A 90 -21.34 -5.49 -21.97
CA ALA A 90 -21.54 -4.41 -21.01
C ALA A 90 -20.93 -4.81 -19.66
N GLN A 91 -19.75 -4.26 -19.38
CA GLN A 91 -18.99 -4.50 -18.17
C GLN A 91 -19.48 -3.52 -17.10
N ASN A 92 -20.79 -3.51 -16.86
CA ASN A 92 -21.37 -2.71 -15.78
C ASN A 92 -21.19 -3.37 -14.41
N ASP A 93 -20.80 -4.65 -14.34
CA ASP A 93 -20.66 -5.38 -13.07
C ASP A 93 -19.21 -5.59 -12.59
N ARG A 94 -18.18 -5.02 -13.26
CA ARG A 94 -16.78 -5.12 -12.79
C ARG A 94 -16.20 -3.84 -12.21
N MET A 95 -16.96 -2.74 -12.18
CA MET A 95 -16.48 -1.49 -11.57
C MET A 95 -16.78 -1.42 -10.06
N LEU A 96 -17.72 -2.22 -9.56
CA LEU A 96 -18.08 -2.29 -8.14
C LEU A 96 -17.44 -3.46 -7.37
N GLN A 97 -16.70 -4.34 -8.04
CA GLN A 97 -15.93 -5.41 -7.38
C GLN A 97 -14.44 -5.05 -7.19
N VAL A 98 -14.14 -3.75 -7.11
CA VAL A 98 -12.81 -3.23 -6.74
C VAL A 98 -12.83 -2.59 -5.34
N VAL A 99 -14.02 -2.43 -4.74
CA VAL A 99 -14.22 -1.96 -3.36
C VAL A 99 -15.23 -2.91 -2.73
N VAL A 100 -14.81 -3.77 -1.80
CA VAL A 100 -15.63 -4.78 -1.10
C VAL A 100 -16.06 -5.99 -1.94
N SER A 101 -15.12 -6.90 -2.21
CA SER A 101 -15.35 -8.36 -2.18
C SER A 101 -14.04 -9.07 -2.47
N VAL A 102 -13.47 -9.74 -1.47
CA VAL A 102 -12.49 -10.79 -1.70
C VAL A 102 -13.25 -11.99 -2.28
N PRO A 103 -13.06 -12.29 -3.58
CA PRO A 103 -12.71 -13.66 -3.92
C PRO A 103 -11.59 -13.70 -4.97
N SER A 104 -10.43 -14.21 -4.54
CA SER A 104 -9.55 -15.13 -5.28
C SER A 104 -9.06 -14.83 -6.73
N SER A 105 -9.24 -13.63 -7.27
CA SER A 105 -8.52 -13.17 -8.47
C SER A 105 -8.01 -11.75 -8.30
N GLY A 106 -7.07 -11.60 -7.36
CA GLY A 106 -6.28 -10.40 -7.10
C GLY A 106 -5.36 -10.06 -8.27
N LEU A 107 -5.97 -9.62 -9.38
CA LEU A 107 -5.30 -8.90 -10.43
C LEU A 107 -4.83 -7.59 -9.80
N CYS A 108 -3.53 -7.49 -9.49
CA CYS A 108 -2.88 -6.24 -9.09
C CYS A 108 -3.48 -5.11 -9.92
N LEU A 109 -4.33 -4.28 -9.31
CA LEU A 109 -4.95 -3.17 -9.99
C LEU A 109 -3.80 -2.37 -10.58
N ARG A 110 -3.78 -2.20 -11.90
CA ARG A 110 -2.75 -1.39 -12.55
C ARG A 110 -2.98 0.04 -12.06
N VAL A 111 -2.29 0.40 -11.00
CA VAL A 111 -2.26 1.75 -10.45
C VAL A 111 -1.61 2.62 -11.52
N VAL A 112 -2.41 3.47 -12.16
CA VAL A 112 -1.94 4.47 -13.13
C VAL A 112 -2.08 5.83 -12.45
N PRO A 113 -0.96 6.41 -11.97
CA PRO A 113 -0.96 7.73 -11.35
C PRO A 113 -1.74 8.75 -12.19
N GLY A 114 -2.68 9.46 -11.56
CA GLY A 114 -3.45 10.53 -12.22
C GLY A 114 -4.67 10.10 -13.04
N VAL A 115 -4.89 8.80 -13.24
CA VAL A 115 -6.15 8.28 -13.82
C VAL A 115 -7.01 7.62 -12.76
N ASN A 116 -6.43 6.73 -11.95
CA ASN A 116 -7.16 5.99 -10.90
C ASN A 116 -6.69 6.30 -9.48
N LEU A 117 -5.75 7.23 -9.30
CA LEU A 117 -5.31 7.69 -7.99
C LEU A 117 -5.25 9.22 -7.93
N PRO A 118 -5.91 9.85 -6.95
CA PRO A 118 -5.83 11.29 -6.74
C PRO A 118 -4.40 11.71 -6.39
N VAL A 119 -4.01 12.92 -6.82
CA VAL A 119 -2.64 13.44 -6.65
C VAL A 119 -2.23 13.50 -5.17
N SER A 120 -3.17 13.68 -4.25
CA SER A 120 -2.93 13.65 -2.80
C SER A 120 -2.43 12.29 -2.29
N GLN A 121 -2.75 11.19 -2.97
CA GLN A 121 -2.31 9.84 -2.62
C GLN A 121 -0.99 9.43 -3.30
N LEU A 122 -0.51 10.24 -4.23
CA LEU A 122 0.70 9.96 -5.00
C LEU A 122 1.95 9.94 -4.11
N THR A 123 1.99 10.77 -3.07
CA THR A 123 3.07 10.81 -2.07
C THR A 123 3.16 9.48 -1.31
N TYR A 124 2.04 8.95 -0.84
CA TYR A 124 1.98 7.64 -0.18
C TYR A 124 2.44 6.54 -1.13
N PHE A 125 1.99 6.56 -2.39
CA PHE A 125 2.40 5.58 -3.40
C PHE A 125 3.92 5.58 -3.64
N PHE A 126 4.53 6.74 -3.89
CA PHE A 126 5.98 6.82 -4.11
C PHE A 126 6.78 6.48 -2.86
N SER A 127 6.30 6.86 -1.67
CA SER A 127 6.93 6.46 -0.41
C SER A 127 6.90 4.94 -0.21
N ALA A 128 5.78 4.29 -0.51
CA ALA A 128 5.63 2.84 -0.39
C ALA A 128 6.53 2.09 -1.37
N ILE A 129 6.62 2.56 -2.62
CA ILE A 129 7.55 2.00 -3.62
C ILE A 129 9.00 2.17 -3.17
N LEU A 130 9.39 3.34 -2.67
CA LEU A 130 10.75 3.58 -2.19
C LEU A 130 11.09 2.64 -1.02
N ILE A 131 10.23 2.56 -0.01
CA ILE A 131 10.44 1.69 1.15
C ILE A 131 10.53 0.21 0.72
N SER A 132 9.62 -0.23 -0.14
CA SER A 132 9.64 -1.59 -0.71
C SER A 132 10.92 -1.84 -1.49
N GLY A 133 11.34 -0.91 -2.35
CA GLY A 133 12.58 -1.01 -3.12
C GLY A 133 13.82 -1.08 -2.21
N VAL A 134 13.89 -0.24 -1.17
CA VAL A 134 14.99 -0.30 -0.20
C VAL A 134 15.06 -1.67 0.46
N ILE A 135 13.93 -2.19 0.94
CA ILE A 135 13.88 -3.50 1.63
C ILE A 135 14.20 -4.65 0.66
N HIS A 136 13.74 -4.57 -0.59
CA HIS A 136 14.07 -5.51 -1.65
C HIS A 136 15.58 -5.62 -1.86
N GLU A 137 16.23 -4.47 -2.04
CA GLU A 137 17.65 -4.38 -2.27
C GLU A 137 18.47 -4.77 -1.04
N VAL A 138 17.98 -4.42 0.16
CA VAL A 138 18.55 -4.92 1.42
C VAL A 138 18.58 -6.46 1.43
N GLY A 139 17.49 -7.10 1.00
CA GLY A 139 17.42 -8.56 0.85
C GLY A 139 18.54 -9.13 -0.02
N HIS A 140 18.75 -8.54 -1.21
CA HIS A 140 19.85 -8.92 -2.10
C HIS A 140 21.22 -8.72 -1.46
N GLY A 141 21.45 -7.57 -0.82
CA GLY A 141 22.72 -7.24 -0.17
C GLY A 141 23.07 -8.20 0.98
N VAL A 142 22.12 -8.50 1.86
CA VAL A 142 22.33 -9.42 2.99
C VAL A 142 22.57 -10.86 2.48
N ALA A 143 21.83 -11.30 1.46
CA ALA A 143 22.04 -12.61 0.84
C ALA A 143 23.44 -12.72 0.18
N ALA A 144 23.85 -11.69 -0.56
CA ALA A 144 25.15 -11.66 -1.23
C ALA A 144 26.31 -11.76 -0.24
N ILE A 145 26.27 -11.00 0.86
CA ILE A 145 27.30 -11.06 1.91
C ILE A 145 27.34 -12.46 2.56
N ARG A 146 26.18 -13.10 2.74
CA ARG A 146 26.12 -14.44 3.30
C ARG A 146 26.79 -15.47 2.39
N GLU A 147 26.54 -15.39 1.09
CA GLU A 147 27.18 -16.22 0.05
C GLU A 147 28.64 -15.84 -0.25
N GLN A 148 29.25 -14.97 0.57
CA GLN A 148 30.64 -14.50 0.43
C GLN A 148 30.90 -13.71 -0.86
N VAL A 149 29.89 -13.04 -1.39
CA VAL A 149 30.01 -12.12 -2.52
C VAL A 149 30.40 -10.73 -2.02
N ARG A 150 31.31 -10.07 -2.73
CA ARG A 150 31.76 -8.72 -2.40
C ARG A 150 30.64 -7.70 -2.60
N PHE A 151 30.33 -6.97 -1.54
CA PHE A 151 29.38 -5.86 -1.50
C PHE A 151 30.12 -4.53 -1.62
N ASN A 152 29.84 -3.74 -2.65
CA ASN A 152 30.53 -2.46 -2.89
C ASN A 152 29.81 -1.30 -2.19
N GLY A 153 28.47 -1.25 -2.27
CA GLY A 153 27.69 -0.21 -1.62
C GLY A 153 26.19 -0.33 -1.86
N PHE A 154 25.46 0.56 -1.18
CA PHE A 154 24.02 0.74 -1.37
C PHE A 154 23.77 2.09 -2.04
N GLY A 155 22.77 2.17 -2.91
CA GLY A 155 22.41 3.40 -3.58
C GLY A 155 20.92 3.60 -3.76
N ILE A 156 20.55 4.85 -4.00
CA ILE A 156 19.20 5.28 -4.36
C ILE A 156 19.30 5.96 -5.71
N PHE A 157 18.31 5.75 -6.57
CA PHE A 157 18.19 6.45 -7.83
C PHE A 157 16.80 7.05 -8.00
N ILE A 158 16.72 8.13 -8.75
CA ILE A 158 15.46 8.73 -9.17
C ILE A 158 15.47 8.78 -10.70
N PHE A 159 14.48 8.15 -11.31
CA PHE A 159 14.27 8.17 -12.76
C PHE A 159 12.99 8.96 -13.07
N ILE A 160 13.15 10.15 -13.64
CA ILE A 160 12.08 11.15 -13.89
C ILE A 160 11.34 11.55 -12.60
N VAL A 161 10.43 10.72 -12.12
CA VAL A 161 9.66 10.90 -10.86
C VAL A 161 9.71 9.62 -10.00
N TYR A 162 10.18 8.49 -10.54
CA TYR A 162 10.20 7.20 -9.86
C TYR A 162 11.43 7.09 -8.93
N PRO A 163 11.23 7.00 -7.61
CA PRO A 163 12.32 6.70 -6.68
C PRO A 163 12.55 5.19 -6.61
N GLY A 164 13.80 4.77 -6.66
CA GLY A 164 14.22 3.38 -6.54
C GLY A 164 15.49 3.24 -5.70
N ALA A 165 15.77 2.03 -5.23
CA ALA A 165 17.02 1.68 -4.58
C ALA A 165 17.77 0.66 -5.44
N PHE A 166 19.08 0.54 -5.22
CA PHE A 166 19.89 -0.52 -5.80
C PHE A 166 21.02 -0.91 -4.86
N VAL A 167 21.42 -2.17 -4.85
CA VAL A 167 22.69 -2.62 -4.28
C VAL A 167 23.72 -2.85 -5.37
N ASP A 168 24.94 -2.33 -5.14
CA ASP A 168 26.09 -2.56 -6.02
C ASP A 168 26.86 -3.80 -5.55
N LEU A 169 26.70 -4.89 -6.31
CA LEU A 169 27.38 -6.17 -6.12
C LEU A 169 28.44 -6.37 -7.20
N PHE A 170 29.57 -6.99 -6.83
CA PHE A 170 30.61 -7.28 -7.80
C PHE A 170 30.20 -8.43 -8.74
N THR A 171 29.87 -8.09 -9.99
CA THR A 171 29.27 -9.00 -10.98
C THR A 171 30.15 -10.20 -11.34
N THR A 172 31.47 -10.05 -11.38
CA THR A 172 32.38 -11.17 -11.69
C THR A 172 32.44 -12.18 -10.54
N HIS A 173 32.37 -11.75 -9.28
CA HIS A 173 32.24 -12.68 -8.15
C HIS A 173 30.87 -13.38 -8.15
N LEU A 174 29.80 -12.69 -8.57
CA LEU A 174 28.48 -13.30 -8.75
C LEU A 174 28.47 -14.39 -9.83
N GLN A 175 29.24 -14.25 -10.90
CA GLN A 175 29.33 -15.26 -11.96
C GLN A 175 30.16 -16.49 -11.56
N LEU A 176 31.05 -16.34 -10.57
CA LEU A 176 31.92 -17.42 -10.09
C LEU A 176 31.25 -18.32 -9.04
N ILE A 177 30.18 -17.85 -8.38
CA ILE A 177 29.45 -18.65 -7.39
C ILE A 177 28.52 -19.66 -8.06
N SER A 178 28.16 -20.72 -7.32
CA SER A 178 27.30 -21.78 -7.84
C SER A 178 25.90 -21.26 -8.20
N PRO A 179 25.21 -21.87 -9.19
CA PRO A 179 23.89 -21.43 -9.63
C PRO A 179 22.84 -21.38 -8.51
N VAL A 180 22.93 -22.30 -7.54
CA VAL A 180 22.03 -22.32 -6.38
C VAL A 180 22.24 -21.09 -5.49
N GLN A 181 23.48 -20.64 -5.30
CA GLN A 181 23.79 -19.45 -4.52
C GLN A 181 23.32 -18.19 -5.25
N GLN A 182 23.51 -18.12 -6.56
CA GLN A 182 22.99 -17.02 -7.38
C GLN A 182 21.47 -16.93 -7.26
N LEU A 183 20.77 -18.06 -7.39
CA LEU A 183 19.32 -18.12 -7.26
C LEU A 183 18.86 -17.66 -5.87
N ARG A 184 19.58 -18.06 -4.82
CA ARG A 184 19.29 -17.63 -3.45
C ARG A 184 19.37 -16.10 -3.30
N ILE A 185 20.37 -15.47 -3.93
CA ILE A 185 20.52 -14.01 -3.95
C ILE A 185 19.40 -13.37 -4.78
N PHE A 186 19.09 -13.86 -5.98
CA PHE A 186 18.03 -13.29 -6.82
C PHE A 186 16.63 -13.43 -6.24
N CYS A 187 16.34 -14.51 -5.51
CA CYS A 187 15.06 -14.67 -4.82
C CYS A 187 14.98 -13.87 -3.51
N ALA A 188 16.10 -13.40 -2.97
CA ALA A 188 16.14 -12.72 -1.68
C ALA A 188 15.30 -11.44 -1.65
N GLY A 189 15.36 -10.60 -2.70
CA GLY A 189 14.60 -9.35 -2.75
C GLY A 189 13.09 -9.59 -2.76
N VAL A 190 12.61 -10.51 -3.61
CA VAL A 190 11.19 -10.89 -3.67
C VAL A 190 10.71 -11.44 -2.34
N TRP A 191 11.52 -12.28 -1.68
CA TRP A 191 11.20 -12.82 -0.36
C TRP A 191 11.05 -11.73 0.70
N HIS A 192 11.94 -10.74 0.74
CA HIS A 192 11.84 -9.63 1.71
C HIS A 192 10.61 -8.76 1.45
N ASN A 193 10.24 -8.53 0.19
CA ASN A 193 9.00 -7.81 -0.14
C ASN A 193 7.75 -8.60 0.24
N PHE A 194 7.76 -9.93 0.06
CA PHE A 194 6.66 -10.77 0.52
C PHE A 194 6.49 -10.69 2.04
N VAL A 195 7.59 -10.82 2.78
CA VAL A 195 7.60 -10.69 4.24
C VAL A 195 7.13 -9.31 4.68
N LEU A 196 7.57 -8.24 4.01
CA LEU A 196 7.09 -6.88 4.25
C LEU A 196 5.57 -6.75 4.02
N GLY A 197 5.06 -7.38 2.96
CA GLY A 197 3.63 -7.42 2.66
C GLY A 197 2.83 -8.12 3.76
N VAL A 198 3.29 -9.30 4.21
CA VAL A 198 2.67 -10.03 5.32
C VAL A 198 2.73 -9.20 6.61
N ALA A 199 3.87 -8.59 6.92
CA ALA A 199 4.02 -7.73 8.10
C ALA A 199 3.09 -6.51 8.04
N SER A 200 2.93 -5.90 6.86
CA SER A 200 2.01 -4.78 6.63
C SER A 200 0.55 -5.20 6.80
N PHE A 201 0.18 -6.38 6.28
CA PHE A 201 -1.16 -6.93 6.45
C PHE A 201 -1.46 -7.25 7.93
N MET A 202 -0.50 -7.84 8.64
CA MET A 202 -0.61 -8.08 10.08
C MET A 202 -0.73 -6.76 10.85
N GLY A 203 0.05 -5.74 10.48
CA GLY A 203 -0.05 -4.41 11.07
C GLY A 203 -1.43 -3.78 10.86
N LEU A 204 -2.01 -3.93 9.65
CA LEU A 204 -3.36 -3.47 9.34
C LEU A 204 -4.42 -4.20 10.19
N PHE A 205 -4.29 -5.52 10.34
CA PHE A 205 -5.20 -6.31 11.16
C PHE A 205 -5.10 -5.95 12.65
N LEU A 206 -3.90 -5.65 13.13
CA LEU A 206 -3.65 -5.23 14.52
C LEU A 206 -3.93 -3.74 14.75
N LEU A 207 -4.20 -2.96 13.71
CA LEU A 207 -4.37 -1.51 13.80
C LEU A 207 -5.46 -1.10 14.80
N PRO A 208 -6.65 -1.75 14.86
CA PRO A 208 -7.65 -1.40 15.87
C PRO A 208 -7.12 -1.59 17.30
N ALA A 209 -6.39 -2.68 17.56
CA ALA A 209 -5.81 -2.93 18.88
C ALA A 209 -4.71 -1.92 19.23
N ILE A 210 -3.88 -1.54 18.25
CA ILE A 210 -2.81 -0.54 18.43
C ILE A 210 -3.41 0.83 18.73
N LEU A 211 -4.47 1.19 18.02
CA LEU A 211 -5.10 2.51 18.13
C LEU A 211 -6.06 2.58 19.33
N PHE A 212 -6.48 1.45 19.93
CA PHE A 212 -7.45 1.39 21.02
C PHE A 212 -7.22 2.39 22.17
N PRO A 213 -5.98 2.70 22.61
CA PRO A 213 -5.74 3.73 23.63
C PRO A 213 -6.11 5.16 23.20
N PHE A 214 -6.25 5.41 21.90
CA PHE A 214 -6.46 6.72 21.29
C PHE A 214 -7.91 6.95 20.83
N TYR A 215 -8.77 5.93 20.85
CA TYR A 215 -10.19 6.09 20.49
C TYR A 215 -11.08 5.19 21.35
N TYR A 216 -12.25 5.71 21.73
CA TYR A 216 -13.24 4.94 22.47
C TYR A 216 -14.23 4.28 21.50
N THR A 217 -14.59 3.03 21.77
CA THR A 217 -15.59 2.26 21.02
C THR A 217 -16.76 1.88 21.94
N GLY A 218 -17.90 1.53 21.35
CA GLY A 218 -19.05 1.02 22.13
C GLY A 218 -19.84 2.09 22.87
N VAL A 219 -19.69 3.37 22.50
CA VAL A 219 -20.38 4.49 23.16
C VAL A 219 -21.63 4.94 22.39
N GLY A 220 -21.74 4.59 21.11
CA GLY A 220 -22.85 4.97 20.23
C GLY A 220 -22.47 4.97 18.75
N ALA A 221 -23.44 5.28 17.89
CA ALA A 221 -23.24 5.43 16.46
C ALA A 221 -22.86 6.89 16.13
N LEU A 222 -21.66 7.10 15.58
CA LEU A 222 -21.17 8.43 15.20
C LEU A 222 -21.70 8.83 13.81
N VAL A 223 -22.30 10.02 13.71
CA VAL A 223 -22.77 10.58 12.44
C VAL A 223 -21.60 11.15 11.66
N THR A 224 -21.19 10.48 10.59
CA THR A 224 -20.06 10.92 9.73
C THR A 224 -20.52 11.80 8.58
N GLU A 225 -21.74 11.59 8.09
CA GLU A 225 -22.32 12.28 6.95
C GLU A 225 -23.84 12.25 7.05
N VAL A 226 -24.51 13.31 6.59
CA VAL A 226 -25.98 13.40 6.52
C VAL A 226 -26.35 13.77 5.10
N ALA A 227 -27.19 12.96 4.46
CA ALA A 227 -27.64 13.20 3.09
C ALA A 227 -28.49 14.48 3.01
N GLU A 228 -28.20 15.34 2.02
CA GLU A 228 -28.79 16.68 1.90
C GLU A 228 -30.32 16.65 1.78
N ASP A 229 -30.88 15.67 1.07
CA ASP A 229 -32.32 15.52 0.84
C ASP A 229 -33.02 14.63 1.90
N SER A 230 -32.34 14.26 2.97
CA SER A 230 -32.94 13.40 4.00
C SER A 230 -33.75 14.20 5.03
N PRO A 231 -34.82 13.60 5.62
CA PRO A 231 -35.51 14.18 6.77
C PRO A 231 -34.62 14.38 8.01
N ALA A 232 -33.46 13.72 8.03
CA ALA A 232 -32.44 13.88 9.06
C ALA A 232 -31.60 15.16 8.85
N ASN A 233 -31.69 15.82 7.69
CA ASN A 233 -31.06 17.11 7.45
C ASN A 233 -32.03 18.26 7.80
N GLY A 234 -31.58 19.21 8.62
CA GLY A 234 -32.36 20.40 8.96
C GLY A 234 -32.02 21.00 10.32
N PRO A 235 -32.70 22.08 10.74
CA PRO A 235 -32.41 22.78 12.01
C PRO A 235 -32.60 21.92 13.26
N ARG A 236 -33.37 20.83 13.16
CA ARG A 236 -33.62 19.84 14.21
C ARG A 236 -33.13 18.43 13.82
N GLY A 237 -32.33 18.36 12.76
CA GLY A 237 -31.77 17.14 12.23
C GLY A 237 -30.53 16.67 12.98
N LEU A 238 -29.84 15.71 12.40
CA LEU A 238 -28.52 15.26 12.86
C LEU A 238 -27.43 16.12 12.24
N PHE A 239 -26.35 16.32 12.97
CA PHE A 239 -25.15 17.00 12.50
C PHE A 239 -23.96 16.05 12.46
N VAL A 240 -23.02 16.32 11.55
CA VAL A 240 -21.76 15.57 11.48
C VAL A 240 -20.99 15.76 12.78
N GLY A 241 -20.64 14.64 13.42
CA GLY A 241 -20.02 14.60 14.73
C GLY A 241 -20.97 14.26 15.89
N ASP A 242 -22.28 14.22 15.67
CA ASP A 242 -23.24 13.78 16.69
C ASP A 242 -23.05 12.29 17.01
N LEU A 243 -23.19 11.94 18.29
CA LEU A 243 -23.13 10.56 18.77
C LEU A 243 -24.51 10.09 19.18
N VAL A 244 -25.09 9.18 18.42
CA VAL A 244 -26.41 8.61 18.72
C VAL A 244 -26.27 7.44 19.69
N THR A 245 -26.83 7.61 20.88
CA THR A 245 -26.76 6.64 21.99
C THR A 245 -28.06 5.88 22.21
N ASN A 246 -29.19 6.42 21.75
CA ASN A 246 -30.50 5.80 21.88
C ASN A 246 -31.40 6.13 20.67
N LEU A 247 -32.21 5.15 20.26
CA LEU A 247 -33.28 5.27 19.30
C LEU A 247 -34.60 4.92 20.01
N GLN A 248 -35.36 5.94 20.42
CA GLN A 248 -36.53 5.76 21.30
C GLN A 248 -36.13 4.97 22.56
N ASP A 249 -36.69 3.78 22.77
CA ASP A 249 -36.39 2.88 23.89
C ASP A 249 -35.30 1.83 23.56
N CYS A 250 -34.64 1.95 22.39
CA CYS A 250 -33.59 1.04 21.93
C CYS A 250 -32.19 1.65 22.15
N PRO A 251 -31.38 1.13 23.09
CA PRO A 251 -30.02 1.62 23.31
C PRO A 251 -29.10 1.24 22.16
N VAL A 252 -28.22 2.17 21.76
CA VAL A 252 -27.29 2.03 20.64
C VAL A 252 -25.86 2.19 21.15
N TYR A 253 -25.07 1.13 21.09
CA TYR A 253 -23.64 1.15 21.44
C TYR A 253 -22.74 1.00 20.21
N SER A 254 -23.26 0.41 19.13
CA SER A 254 -22.56 0.25 17.85
C SER A 254 -23.43 0.56 16.62
N VAL A 255 -22.81 0.55 15.43
CA VAL A 255 -23.52 0.72 14.15
C VAL A 255 -24.43 -0.47 13.86
N GLU A 256 -24.07 -1.66 14.34
CA GLU A 256 -24.92 -2.85 14.27
C GLU A 256 -26.19 -2.66 15.11
N ASP A 257 -26.08 -2.16 16.34
CA ASP A 257 -27.24 -1.87 17.19
C ASP A 257 -28.16 -0.84 16.53
N TRP A 258 -27.59 0.21 15.94
CA TRP A 258 -28.34 1.22 15.17
C TRP A 258 -29.17 0.58 14.05
N ASN A 259 -28.55 -0.27 13.22
CA ASN A 259 -29.23 -0.95 12.13
C ASN A 259 -30.31 -1.91 12.62
N SER A 260 -30.04 -2.65 13.69
CA SER A 260 -31.01 -3.55 14.32
C SER A 260 -32.21 -2.79 14.91
N CYS A 261 -31.97 -1.71 15.66
CA CYS A 261 -33.01 -0.86 16.22
C CYS A 261 -33.90 -0.25 15.11
N LEU A 262 -33.29 0.24 14.02
CA LEU A 262 -34.05 0.77 12.88
C LEU A 262 -34.88 -0.30 12.16
N GLY A 263 -34.32 -1.50 11.98
CA GLY A 263 -35.06 -2.64 11.43
C GLY A 263 -36.31 -2.95 12.25
N ASP A 264 -36.14 -3.06 13.56
CA ASP A 264 -37.22 -3.27 14.53
C ASP A 264 -38.32 -2.20 14.49
N ILE A 265 -37.92 -0.92 14.37
CA ILE A 265 -38.85 0.22 14.26
C ILE A 265 -39.59 0.15 12.92
N SER A 266 -38.94 -0.24 11.84
CA SER A 266 -39.57 -0.31 10.51
C SER A 266 -40.66 -1.38 10.39
N GLU A 267 -40.54 -2.47 11.14
CA GLU A 267 -41.54 -3.56 11.15
C GLU A 267 -42.70 -3.30 12.12
N LYS A 268 -42.47 -2.54 13.20
CA LYS A 268 -43.50 -2.23 14.20
C LYS A 268 -44.39 -1.10 13.72
N SER A 269 -45.70 -1.22 14.01
CA SER A 269 -46.65 -0.14 13.75
C SER A 269 -46.27 1.08 14.59
N GLN A 270 -46.01 2.20 13.90
CA GLN A 270 -45.62 3.45 14.53
C GLN A 270 -46.80 4.03 15.31
N VAL A 271 -46.80 3.87 16.62
CA VAL A 271 -47.67 4.63 17.53
C VAL A 271 -47.08 6.03 17.69
N GLY A 272 -47.69 7.01 17.03
CA GLY A 272 -47.31 8.41 17.20
C GLY A 272 -47.45 8.87 18.65
N TYR A 273 -46.64 9.86 19.04
CA TYR A 273 -46.73 10.44 20.37
C TYR A 273 -47.80 11.54 20.43
N CYS A 274 -48.63 11.53 21.46
CA CYS A 274 -49.55 12.63 21.73
C CYS A 274 -48.76 13.84 22.28
N ILE A 275 -48.87 14.96 21.58
CA ILE A 275 -48.26 16.24 21.94
C ILE A 275 -49.36 17.27 22.20
N SER A 276 -49.18 18.13 23.20
CA SER A 276 -50.14 19.20 23.48
C SER A 276 -50.19 20.23 22.34
N ALA A 277 -51.38 20.77 22.05
CA ALA A 277 -51.55 21.76 20.99
C ALA A 277 -50.67 23.02 21.19
N ALA A 278 -50.42 23.40 22.44
CA ALA A 278 -49.53 24.51 22.78
C ALA A 278 -48.07 24.23 22.39
N THR A 279 -47.58 23.00 22.65
CA THR A 279 -46.23 22.58 22.25
C THR A 279 -46.11 22.48 20.72
N LEU A 280 -47.17 22.03 20.04
CA LEU A 280 -47.19 21.95 18.57
C LEU A 280 -47.05 23.34 17.92
N GLN A 281 -47.76 24.36 18.43
CA GLN A 281 -47.66 25.74 17.96
C GLN A 281 -46.28 26.37 18.22
N GLN A 282 -45.63 25.98 19.31
CA GLN A 282 -44.27 26.43 19.62
C GLN A 282 -43.21 25.73 18.74
N LEU A 283 -43.49 24.50 18.29
CA LEU A 283 -42.61 23.73 17.41
C LEU A 283 -42.83 24.03 15.92
N SER A 284 -44.00 24.53 15.53
CA SER A 284 -44.29 24.96 14.15
C SER A 284 -43.54 26.24 13.84
N PHE A 285 -42.29 26.11 13.40
CA PHE A 285 -41.60 27.16 12.67
C PHE A 285 -42.11 27.20 11.23
N PRO A 286 -41.99 28.35 10.54
CA PRO A 286 -42.38 28.43 9.13
C PRO A 286 -41.65 27.34 8.34
N ALA A 287 -42.43 26.47 7.71
CA ALA A 287 -41.90 25.49 6.76
C ALA A 287 -41.13 26.24 5.66
N ARG A 288 -39.95 25.72 5.33
CA ARG A 288 -39.17 26.19 4.19
C ARG A 288 -39.83 25.73 2.89
#